data_AF-A0A9D4W2U6-F1
#
_entry.id   AF-A0A9D4W2U6-F1
#
_cell.length_a   1.000
_cell.length_b   1.000
_cell.length_c   1.000
_cell.angle_alpha   90.00
_cell.angle_beta   90.00
_cell.angle_gamma   90.00
#
_symmetry.space_group_name_H-M   'P 1'
#
loop_
_entity.id
_entity.type
_entity.pdbx_description
1 polymer ?
#
loop_
_entity_poly.entity_id
_entity_poly.type
_entity_poly.pdbx_seq_one_letter_code
_entity_poly.pdbx_strand_id
1 'polypeptide(L)'
;HDSSTVGHIAREEPEGKLLEAWAEKLKSSKFNLSDVANGFSALFSAKSNEEITSIKRAAYLTTSVMKNFVVSKLENVIDEEKKILHSTWMEETEKVILEPSKVNCKLKADNVDICYPPIFQSGGKFDLRPSAVSNDEALCYDSASVIICAVGARYKSYCSNIARTFLIDADP
;
A
#
# COMPACT_ATOMS: atom_id res chain seq x y z
N HIS A 1 24.40 -38.24 -16.83
CA HIS A 1 24.70 -36.81 -16.71
C HIS A 1 23.54 -36.18 -15.97
N ASP A 2 23.70 -35.88 -14.68
CA ASP A 2 22.65 -35.25 -13.89
C ASP A 2 22.37 -33.85 -14.45
N SER A 3 21.16 -33.64 -14.97
CA SER A 3 20.70 -32.33 -15.42
C SER A 3 20.62 -31.40 -14.22
N SER A 4 21.38 -30.29 -14.24
CA SER A 4 21.33 -29.29 -13.17
C SER A 4 19.99 -28.56 -13.16
N THR A 5 19.47 -28.32 -11.96
CA THR A 5 18.22 -27.57 -11.74
C THR A 5 18.54 -26.15 -11.28
N VAL A 6 17.88 -25.16 -11.87
CA VAL A 6 18.01 -23.74 -11.51
C VAL A 6 16.67 -23.25 -10.97
N GLY A 7 16.70 -22.75 -9.72
CA GLY A 7 15.55 -22.10 -9.11
C GLY A 7 15.40 -20.66 -9.60
N HIS A 8 14.19 -20.25 -9.99
CA HIS A 8 13.85 -18.87 -10.33
C HIS A 8 12.45 -18.50 -9.80
N ILE A 9 12.13 -17.20 -9.73
CA ILE A 9 10.77 -16.76 -9.41
C ILE A 9 9.98 -16.74 -10.72
N ALA A 10 9.15 -17.77 -10.96
CA ALA A 10 8.61 -18.02 -12.29
C ALA A 10 7.54 -17.01 -12.75
N ARG A 11 6.92 -16.29 -11.81
CA ARG A 11 5.85 -15.34 -12.07
C ARG A 11 6.33 -13.90 -12.28
N GLU A 12 7.62 -13.62 -12.07
CA GLU A 12 8.19 -12.30 -12.33
C GLU A 12 8.40 -12.12 -13.84
N GLU A 13 7.86 -11.02 -14.38
CA GLU A 13 8.09 -10.64 -15.77
C GLU A 13 9.47 -9.98 -15.89
N PRO A 14 10.34 -10.42 -16.81
CA PRO A 14 11.62 -9.77 -17.03
C PRO A 14 11.40 -8.38 -17.62
N GLU A 15 11.85 -7.35 -16.92
CA GLU A 15 11.74 -5.96 -17.38
C GLU A 15 13.13 -5.40 -17.72
N GLY A 16 13.27 -4.93 -18.97
CA GLY A 16 14.48 -4.27 -19.45
C GLY A 16 15.52 -5.22 -20.02
N LYS A 17 16.39 -4.66 -20.89
CA LYS A 17 17.31 -5.41 -21.76
C LYS A 17 18.16 -6.47 -21.06
N LEU A 18 18.60 -6.20 -19.84
CA LEU A 18 19.44 -7.13 -19.08
C LEU A 18 18.66 -8.38 -18.64
N LEU A 19 17.49 -8.19 -18.04
CA LEU A 19 16.67 -9.28 -17.52
C LEU A 19 16.03 -10.08 -18.65
N GLU A 20 15.59 -9.40 -19.72
CA GLU A 20 15.08 -10.05 -20.93
C GLU A 20 16.13 -10.97 -21.56
N ALA A 21 17.35 -10.48 -21.78
CA ALA A 21 18.44 -11.29 -22.34
C ALA A 21 18.88 -12.44 -21.42
N TRP A 22 18.87 -12.22 -20.09
CA TRP A 22 19.15 -13.26 -19.12
C TRP A 22 18.07 -14.36 -19.14
N ALA A 23 16.80 -13.97 -19.13
CA ALA A 23 15.67 -14.90 -19.18
C ALA A 23 15.70 -15.73 -20.47
N GLU A 24 16.03 -15.14 -21.61
CA GLU A 24 16.20 -15.85 -22.88
C GLU A 24 17.35 -16.87 -22.82
N LYS A 25 18.51 -16.48 -22.29
CA LYS A 25 19.66 -17.40 -22.12
C LYS A 25 19.34 -18.56 -21.19
N LEU A 26 18.63 -18.29 -20.10
CA LEU A 26 18.24 -19.28 -19.10
C LEU A 26 17.20 -20.26 -19.68
N LYS A 27 16.22 -19.77 -20.45
CA LYS A 27 15.26 -20.61 -21.20
C LYS A 27 15.92 -21.44 -22.29
N SER A 28 16.94 -20.91 -22.97
CA SER A 28 17.68 -21.61 -24.03
C SER A 28 18.74 -22.60 -23.51
N SER A 29 18.92 -22.67 -22.19
CA SER A 29 19.85 -23.60 -21.55
C SER A 29 19.29 -25.02 -21.50
N LYS A 30 20.11 -25.99 -21.08
CA LYS A 30 19.69 -27.38 -20.82
C LYS A 30 19.29 -27.60 -19.34
N PHE A 31 19.13 -26.54 -18.57
CA PHE A 31 18.78 -26.64 -17.15
C PHE A 31 17.30 -26.95 -16.96
N ASN A 32 17.00 -27.70 -15.91
CA ASN A 32 15.62 -27.81 -15.43
C ASN A 32 15.30 -26.54 -14.64
N LEU A 33 14.26 -25.82 -15.05
CA LEU A 33 13.84 -24.60 -14.34
C LEU A 33 12.75 -24.96 -13.34
N SER A 34 12.87 -24.44 -12.11
CA SER A 34 11.89 -24.70 -11.04
C SER A 34 11.51 -23.40 -10.35
N ASP A 35 10.21 -23.21 -10.11
CA ASP A 35 9.71 -22.07 -9.35
C ASP A 35 10.09 -22.21 -7.87
N VAL A 36 10.79 -21.20 -7.34
CA VAL A 36 11.21 -21.14 -5.93
C VAL A 36 10.51 -20.05 -5.14
N ALA A 37 9.46 -19.41 -5.69
CA ALA A 37 8.70 -18.37 -5.01
C ALA A 37 8.18 -18.82 -3.62
N ASN A 38 7.67 -20.05 -3.52
CA ASN A 38 7.19 -20.61 -2.25
C ASN A 38 8.33 -20.82 -1.23
N GLY A 39 9.54 -21.13 -1.69
CA GLY A 39 10.73 -21.24 -0.84
C GLY A 39 11.09 -19.90 -0.21
N PHE A 40 11.12 -18.84 -1.01
CA PHE A 40 11.32 -17.48 -0.50
C PHE A 40 10.18 -17.03 0.42
N SER A 41 8.92 -17.35 0.08
CA SER A 41 7.78 -17.05 0.95
C SER A 41 7.91 -17.70 2.32
N ALA A 42 8.33 -18.97 2.38
CA ALA A 42 8.58 -19.66 3.64
C ALA A 42 9.76 -19.03 4.41
N LEU A 43 10.85 -18.72 3.72
CA LEU A 43 12.03 -18.09 4.30
C LEU A 43 11.72 -16.72 4.91
N PHE A 44 10.93 -15.89 4.21
CA PHE A 44 10.55 -14.56 4.68
C PHE A 44 9.39 -14.57 5.67
N SER A 45 8.75 -15.70 5.96
CA SER A 45 7.52 -15.74 6.78
C SER A 45 7.75 -15.29 8.22
N ALA A 46 8.78 -15.84 8.88
CA ALA A 46 9.15 -15.53 10.26
C ALA A 46 10.05 -14.29 10.31
N LYS A 47 9.58 -13.24 11.00
CA LYS A 47 10.30 -11.97 11.13
C LYS A 47 11.17 -11.96 12.37
N SER A 48 12.40 -11.49 12.24
CA SER A 48 13.29 -11.21 13.36
C SER A 48 12.81 -9.98 14.16
N ASN A 49 13.39 -9.77 15.34
CA ASN A 49 13.04 -8.63 16.19
C ASN A 49 13.30 -7.26 15.53
N GLU A 50 14.33 -7.15 14.68
CA GLU A 50 14.62 -5.92 13.94
C GLU A 50 13.56 -5.64 12.88
N GLU A 51 13.14 -6.67 12.14
CA GLU A 51 12.10 -6.57 11.13
C GLU A 51 10.75 -6.23 11.76
N ILE A 52 10.40 -6.89 12.87
CA ILE A 52 9.19 -6.58 13.66
C ILE A 52 9.24 -5.13 14.14
N THR A 53 10.40 -4.64 14.57
CA THR A 53 10.56 -3.23 14.98
C THR A 53 10.29 -2.29 13.81
N SER A 54 10.76 -2.61 12.62
CA SER A 54 10.50 -1.82 11.40
C SER A 54 9.03 -1.84 11.01
N ILE A 55 8.38 -3.01 11.06
CA ILE A 55 6.93 -3.16 10.83
C ILE A 55 6.12 -2.33 11.85
N LYS A 56 6.49 -2.37 13.13
CA LYS A 56 5.82 -1.57 14.18
C LYS A 56 5.97 -0.06 13.93
N ARG A 57 7.14 0.40 13.45
CA ARG A 57 7.35 1.80 13.08
C ARG A 57 6.51 2.21 11.87
N ALA A 58 6.47 1.37 10.83
CA ALA A 58 5.60 1.57 9.68
C ALA A 58 4.12 1.66 10.11
N ALA A 59 3.67 0.72 10.94
CA ALA A 59 2.29 0.68 11.44
C ALA A 59 1.96 1.89 12.33
N TYR A 60 2.90 2.34 13.15
CA TYR A 60 2.73 3.56 13.95
C TYR A 60 2.52 4.78 13.06
N LEU A 61 3.34 4.95 12.00
CA LEU A 61 3.13 6.01 11.03
C LEU A 61 1.77 5.89 10.33
N THR A 62 1.42 4.71 9.81
CA THR A 62 0.14 4.45 9.16
C THR A 62 -1.06 4.81 10.04
N THR A 63 -1.02 4.44 11.32
CA THR A 63 -2.07 4.78 12.30
C THR A 63 -2.08 6.27 12.64
N SER A 64 -0.92 6.92 12.76
CA SER A 64 -0.81 8.38 12.94
C SER A 64 -1.38 9.15 11.74
N VAL A 65 -1.12 8.71 10.51
CA VAL A 65 -1.70 9.32 9.30
C VAL A 65 -3.21 9.16 9.27
N MET A 66 -3.72 7.94 9.51
CA MET A 66 -5.16 7.70 9.59
C MET A 66 -5.82 8.58 10.65
N LYS A 67 -5.29 8.62 11.87
CA LYS A 67 -5.91 9.32 12.99
C LYS A 67 -5.77 10.84 12.89
N ASN A 68 -4.57 11.34 12.62
CA ASN A 68 -4.26 12.76 12.79
C ASN A 68 -4.40 13.57 11.50
N PHE A 69 -4.48 12.90 10.34
CA PHE A 69 -4.67 13.56 9.06
C PHE A 69 -5.97 13.14 8.38
N VAL A 70 -6.18 11.85 8.13
CA VAL A 70 -7.37 11.37 7.38
C VAL A 70 -8.65 11.70 8.13
N VAL A 71 -8.79 11.29 9.40
CA VAL A 71 -10.00 11.58 10.18
C VAL A 71 -10.23 13.09 10.31
N SER A 72 -9.21 13.85 10.71
CA SER A 72 -9.35 15.31 10.87
C SER A 72 -9.67 16.03 9.56
N LYS A 73 -9.12 15.58 8.42
CA LYS A 73 -9.44 16.14 7.11
C LYS A 73 -10.88 15.80 6.70
N LEU A 74 -11.34 14.58 6.97
CA LEU A 74 -12.71 14.16 6.69
C LEU A 74 -13.71 15.02 7.45
N GLU A 75 -13.51 15.17 8.77
CA GLU A 75 -14.34 16.02 9.64
C GLU A 75 -14.42 17.44 9.07
N ASN A 76 -13.28 18.08 8.79
CA ASN A 76 -13.25 19.44 8.23
C ASN A 76 -13.91 19.56 6.84
N VAL A 77 -13.81 18.52 6.00
CA VAL A 77 -14.44 18.54 4.66
C VAL A 77 -15.96 18.49 4.77
N ILE A 78 -16.48 17.69 5.69
CA ILE A 78 -17.92 17.59 5.94
C ILE A 78 -18.44 18.87 6.60
N ASP A 79 -17.78 19.32 7.67
CA ASP A 79 -18.22 20.49 8.46
C ASP A 79 -18.25 21.79 7.63
N GLU A 80 -17.33 21.94 6.67
CA GLU A 80 -17.25 23.11 5.79
C GLU A 80 -17.93 22.88 4.42
N GLU A 81 -18.64 21.76 4.23
CA GLU A 81 -19.31 21.38 2.96
C GLU A 81 -18.37 21.49 1.74
N LYS A 82 -17.11 21.10 1.93
CA LYS A 82 -16.08 21.22 0.89
C LYS A 82 -16.23 20.12 -0.15
N LYS A 83 -15.98 20.51 -1.40
CA LYS A 83 -15.80 19.56 -2.51
C LYS A 83 -14.33 19.17 -2.62
N ILE A 84 -14.03 17.88 -2.43
CA ILE A 84 -12.70 17.29 -2.64
C ILE A 84 -12.83 16.01 -3.46
N LEU A 85 -11.89 15.77 -4.39
CA LEU A 85 -11.83 14.53 -5.17
C LEU A 85 -11.11 13.43 -4.39
N HIS A 86 -11.47 12.16 -4.62
CA HIS A 86 -10.76 11.04 -3.98
C HIS A 86 -9.27 11.03 -4.35
N SER A 87 -8.93 11.30 -5.61
CA SER A 87 -7.55 11.44 -6.11
C SER A 87 -6.77 12.58 -5.43
N THR A 88 -7.38 13.74 -5.25
CA THR A 88 -6.75 14.86 -4.53
C THR A 88 -6.47 14.48 -3.07
N TRP A 89 -7.40 13.81 -2.40
CA TRP A 89 -7.21 13.39 -1.02
C TRP A 89 -6.14 12.28 -0.89
N MET A 90 -6.05 11.38 -1.87
CA MET A 90 -4.95 10.42 -2.02
C MET A 90 -3.60 11.13 -2.06
N GLU A 91 -3.40 12.08 -2.99
CA GLU A 91 -2.14 12.82 -3.15
C GLU A 91 -1.75 13.60 -1.88
N GLU A 92 -2.72 14.23 -1.21
CA GLU A 92 -2.46 14.91 0.07
C GLU A 92 -2.01 13.90 1.15
N THR A 93 -2.65 12.73 1.20
CA THR A 93 -2.30 11.67 2.16
C THR A 93 -0.91 11.10 1.89
N GLU A 94 -0.52 10.91 0.62
CA GLU A 94 0.84 10.49 0.25
C GLU A 94 1.89 11.46 0.76
N LYS A 95 1.70 12.77 0.53
CA LYS A 95 2.60 13.82 1.01
C LYS A 95 2.78 13.77 2.53
N VAL A 96 1.71 13.47 3.27
CA VAL A 96 1.76 13.35 4.73
C VAL A 96 2.49 12.07 5.18
N ILE A 97 2.36 10.96 4.46
CA ILE A 97 3.14 9.75 4.73
C ILE A 97 4.62 10.03 4.54
N LEU A 98 5.01 10.65 3.42
CA LEU A 98 6.40 10.96 3.08
C LEU A 98 7.02 12.02 4.02
N GLU A 99 6.20 12.82 4.71
CA GLU A 99 6.63 13.82 5.68
C GLU A 99 6.06 13.51 7.09
N PRO A 100 6.59 12.48 7.79
CA PRO A 100 6.01 11.97 9.04
C PRO A 100 5.92 13.01 10.18
N SER A 101 6.71 14.09 10.10
CA SER A 101 6.62 15.23 11.03
C SER A 101 5.25 15.92 11.00
N LYS A 102 4.54 15.92 9.88
CA LYS A 102 3.19 16.50 9.74
C LYS A 102 2.16 15.85 10.65
N VAL A 103 2.40 14.61 11.08
CA VAL A 103 1.54 13.86 12.00
C VAL A 103 2.23 13.56 13.34
N ASN A 104 3.22 14.38 13.71
CA ASN A 104 4.01 14.27 14.94
C ASN A 104 4.75 12.92 15.09
N CYS A 105 5.08 12.27 13.98
CA CYS A 105 5.79 11.00 13.97
C CYS A 105 7.30 11.23 13.77
N LYS A 106 8.11 10.86 14.77
CA LYS A 106 9.56 11.09 14.79
C LYS A 106 10.35 10.00 14.05
N LEU A 107 9.96 9.70 12.81
CA LEU A 107 10.69 8.81 11.91
C LEU A 107 11.55 9.62 10.93
N LYS A 108 12.66 9.02 10.48
CA LYS A 108 13.49 9.60 9.41
C LYS A 108 12.77 9.45 8.08
N ALA A 109 12.45 10.55 7.42
CA ALA A 109 11.74 10.57 6.13
C ALA A 109 12.42 9.71 5.05
N ASP A 110 13.76 9.72 4.98
CA ASP A 110 14.53 8.90 4.01
C ASP A 110 14.29 7.38 4.13
N ASN A 111 13.74 6.91 5.25
CA ASN A 111 13.42 5.51 5.46
C ASN A 111 11.94 5.21 5.27
N VAL A 112 11.13 6.21 4.92
CA VAL A 112 9.67 6.12 4.78
C VAL A 112 9.31 6.14 3.31
N ASP A 113 8.32 5.34 2.94
CA ASP A 113 7.71 5.34 1.62
C ASP A 113 6.23 4.96 1.76
N ILE A 114 5.45 5.11 0.69
CA ILE A 114 4.09 4.56 0.61
C ILE A 114 4.14 3.08 0.23
N CYS A 115 3.20 2.28 0.75
CA CYS A 115 3.03 0.89 0.30
C CYS A 115 2.35 0.83 -1.07
N TYR A 116 1.40 1.73 -1.27
CA TYR A 116 0.55 1.88 -2.44
C TYR A 116 -0.15 3.26 -2.34
N PRO A 117 -0.68 3.81 -3.45
CA PRO A 117 -1.45 5.05 -3.41
C PRO A 117 -2.68 4.94 -2.49
N PRO A 118 -2.84 5.79 -1.46
CA PRO A 118 -3.98 5.75 -0.54
C PRO A 118 -5.32 5.67 -1.24
N ILE A 119 -6.19 4.77 -0.78
CA ILE A 119 -7.45 4.46 -1.45
C ILE A 119 -8.58 5.16 -0.69
N PHE A 120 -9.37 5.95 -1.40
CA PHE A 120 -10.58 6.61 -0.92
C PHE A 120 -11.75 6.28 -1.83
N GLN A 121 -12.86 5.82 -1.25
CA GLN A 121 -14.04 5.39 -1.98
C GLN A 121 -15.31 5.87 -1.26
N SER A 122 -16.27 6.41 -2.02
CA SER A 122 -17.59 6.82 -1.54
C SER A 122 -18.59 6.81 -2.70
N GLY A 123 -19.84 7.21 -2.46
CA GLY A 123 -20.82 7.44 -3.53
C GLY A 123 -21.28 6.16 -4.25
N GLY A 124 -21.27 5.02 -3.55
CA GLY A 124 -21.73 3.74 -4.10
C GLY A 124 -20.73 3.03 -5.03
N LYS A 125 -19.53 3.59 -5.25
CA LYS A 125 -18.49 2.98 -6.09
C LYS A 125 -17.36 2.43 -5.23
N PHE A 126 -17.49 1.14 -4.91
CA PHE A 126 -16.54 0.45 -4.05
C PHE A 126 -15.85 -0.69 -4.81
N ASP A 127 -14.53 -0.81 -4.60
CA ASP A 127 -13.71 -1.92 -5.07
C ASP A 127 -12.80 -2.37 -3.94
N LEU A 128 -13.04 -3.58 -3.42
CA LEU A 128 -12.30 -4.12 -2.28
C LEU A 128 -11.05 -4.92 -2.70
N ARG A 129 -10.73 -4.96 -4.00
CA ARG A 129 -9.48 -5.57 -4.47
C ARG A 129 -8.29 -4.68 -4.06
N PRO A 130 -7.12 -5.28 -3.76
CA PRO A 130 -5.91 -4.50 -3.47
C PRO A 130 -5.44 -3.59 -4.61
N SER A 131 -5.92 -3.83 -5.83
CA SER A 131 -5.63 -3.04 -7.03
C SER A 131 -6.56 -1.83 -7.22
N ALA A 132 -7.48 -1.57 -6.30
CA ALA A 132 -8.38 -0.43 -6.38
C ALA A 132 -7.59 0.88 -6.35
N VAL A 133 -8.09 1.89 -7.06
CA VAL A 133 -7.47 3.22 -7.15
C VAL A 133 -8.50 4.30 -6.83
N SER A 134 -8.06 5.36 -6.14
CA SER A 134 -8.87 6.55 -5.92
C SER A 134 -9.17 7.24 -7.25
N ASN A 135 -10.44 7.54 -7.52
CA ASN A 135 -10.89 8.14 -8.78
C ASN A 135 -11.00 9.67 -8.69
N ASP A 136 -11.37 10.33 -9.79
CA ASP A 136 -11.58 11.78 -9.85
C ASP A 136 -13.01 12.22 -9.51
N GLU A 137 -13.77 11.39 -8.79
CA GLU A 137 -15.09 11.77 -8.30
C GLU A 137 -15.00 12.49 -6.97
N ALA A 138 -15.96 13.39 -6.72
CA ALA A 138 -16.05 14.10 -5.47
C ALA A 138 -16.46 13.15 -4.34
N LEU A 139 -15.92 13.38 -3.15
CA LEU A 139 -16.30 12.68 -1.94
C LEU A 139 -17.80 12.89 -1.67
N CYS A 140 -18.52 11.78 -1.49
CA CYS A 140 -19.95 11.77 -1.15
C CYS A 140 -20.11 11.51 0.35
N TYR A 141 -20.83 12.41 1.02
CA TYR A 141 -21.10 12.39 2.46
C TYR A 141 -22.53 12.87 2.78
N ASP A 142 -23.46 12.69 1.84
CA ASP A 142 -24.89 12.93 2.09
C ASP A 142 -25.43 11.90 3.09
N SER A 143 -26.66 12.08 3.59
CA SER A 143 -27.24 11.12 4.55
C SER A 143 -27.27 9.69 4.00
N ALA A 144 -27.06 8.70 4.88
CA ALA A 144 -26.88 7.29 4.55
C ALA A 144 -25.66 7.01 3.64
N SER A 145 -24.54 7.71 3.86
CA SER A 145 -23.30 7.51 3.11
C SER A 145 -22.25 6.70 3.86
N VAL A 146 -21.41 6.02 3.07
CA VAL A 146 -20.26 5.26 3.55
C VAL A 146 -19.01 5.72 2.81
N ILE A 147 -17.92 5.89 3.56
CA ILE A 147 -16.61 6.24 3.02
C ILE A 147 -15.61 5.17 3.46
N ILE A 148 -14.95 4.52 2.50
CA ILE A 148 -13.86 3.57 2.75
C ILE A 148 -12.53 4.27 2.50
N CYS A 149 -11.62 4.13 3.46
CA CYS A 149 -10.24 4.58 3.34
C CYS A 149 -9.26 3.45 3.64
N ALA A 150 -8.26 3.23 2.79
CA ALA A 150 -7.13 2.34 3.05
C ALA A 150 -5.80 3.07 2.84
N VAL A 151 -4.92 2.96 3.84
CA VAL A 151 -3.63 3.64 3.89
C VAL A 151 -2.54 2.64 4.30
N GLY A 152 -1.38 2.72 3.67
CA GLY A 152 -0.22 1.93 4.05
C GLY A 152 1.07 2.73 3.93
N ALA A 153 1.77 2.89 5.05
CA ALA A 153 3.15 3.37 5.07
C ALA A 153 4.13 2.21 5.15
N ARG A 154 5.30 2.43 4.58
CA ARG A 154 6.45 1.53 4.55
C ARG A 154 7.60 2.18 5.32
N TYR A 155 8.30 1.42 6.15
CA TYR A 155 9.49 1.88 6.85
C TYR A 155 10.64 0.88 6.69
N LYS A 156 11.79 1.33 6.17
CA LYS A 156 12.94 0.47 5.84
C LYS A 156 12.52 -0.76 5.03
N SER A 157 11.71 -0.55 4.01
CA SER A 157 11.17 -1.60 3.15
C SER A 157 10.14 -2.55 3.78
N TYR A 158 9.76 -2.38 5.05
CA TYR A 158 8.69 -3.15 5.70
C TYR A 158 7.35 -2.43 5.61
N CYS A 159 6.37 -3.08 4.98
CA CYS A 159 5.04 -2.53 4.76
C CYS A 159 4.17 -2.64 6.01
N SER A 160 3.19 -1.74 6.10
CA SER A 160 2.06 -1.83 7.02
C SER A 160 0.78 -1.37 6.33
N ASN A 161 -0.38 -1.70 6.90
CA ASN A 161 -1.67 -1.43 6.31
C ASN A 161 -2.72 -1.11 7.37
N ILE A 162 -3.61 -0.16 7.10
CA ILE A 162 -4.85 0.06 7.83
C ILE A 162 -5.96 0.38 6.84
N ALA A 163 -7.16 -0.15 7.08
CA ALA A 163 -8.37 0.27 6.38
C ALA A 163 -9.45 0.62 7.41
N ARG A 164 -10.26 1.63 7.12
CA ARG A 164 -11.37 2.08 7.95
C ARG A 164 -12.56 2.45 7.08
N THR A 165 -13.73 2.31 7.67
CA THR A 165 -15.00 2.72 7.10
C THR A 165 -15.59 3.79 8.00
N PHE A 166 -15.99 4.91 7.42
CA PHE A 166 -16.69 6.00 8.09
C PHE A 166 -18.14 6.00 7.63
N LEU A 167 -19.05 6.18 8.58
CA LEU A 167 -20.49 6.12 8.38
C LEU A 167 -21.07 7.51 8.63
N ILE A 168 -21.77 8.06 7.64
CA ILE A 168 -22.38 9.40 7.70
C ILE A 168 -23.90 9.24 7.70
N ASP A 169 -24.54 9.69 8.79
CA ASP A 169 -25.98 9.52 9.05
C ASP A 169 -26.50 8.14 8.61
N ALA A 170 -25.84 7.08 9.09
CA ALA A 170 -26.15 5.71 8.66
C ALA A 170 -27.57 5.30 9.03
N ASP A 171 -28.15 4.46 8.18
CA ASP A 171 -29.39 3.78 8.47
C ASP A 171 -29.19 2.70 9.55
N PRO A 172 -30.27 2.34 10.30
CA PRO A 172 -30.23 1.27 11.30
C PRO A 172 -29.92 -0.12 10.74
#